data_AF-A0A7X7DGE5-F1
#
_entry.id   AF-A0A7X7DGE5-F1
#
_cell.length_a   1.000
_cell.length_b   1.000
_cell.length_c   1.000
_cell.angle_alpha   90.00
_cell.angle_beta   90.00
_cell.angle_gamma   90.00
#
_symmetry.space_group_name_H-M   'P 1'
#
loop_
_entity.id
_entity.type
_entity.pdbx_description
1 polymer ?
#
loop_
_entity_poly.entity_id
_entity_poly.type
_entity_poly.pdbx_seq_one_letter_code
_entity_poly.pdbx_strand_id
1 'polypeptide(L)'
;EDSTFPIVGIEGIGEINAVLIEDILGNNQSKHSFFLDEGFPHPRLRPRLKPHGLLLELCPEPIASLSPEEVAADMAYWEQTEKSLFATPGFAESQAPRLTYAVMRAAIARVYAVRSMAEPAEKAFQQAMRLAPFVCNAHYDYVMLCLIPRGETDKAVEILNQLIEQYPNHQAFRDVLKGLR
;
A
#
# COMPACT_ATOMS: atom_id res chain seq x y z
N GLU A 1 -2.59 -38.93 -8.44
CA GLU A 1 -2.99 -38.01 -7.36
C GLU A 1 -3.18 -36.65 -7.98
N ASP A 2 -4.44 -36.22 -7.97
CA ASP A 2 -4.97 -35.08 -8.70
C ASP A 2 -4.70 -33.81 -7.86
N SER A 3 -3.73 -33.00 -8.26
CA SER A 3 -3.38 -31.73 -7.59
C SER A 3 -3.98 -30.53 -8.33
N THR A 4 -5.21 -30.68 -8.83
CA THR A 4 -6.02 -29.57 -9.29
C THR A 4 -6.63 -28.86 -8.08
N PHE A 5 -5.84 -27.96 -7.46
CA PHE A 5 -6.38 -27.00 -6.50
C PHE A 5 -7.30 -26.03 -7.26
N PRO A 6 -8.58 -25.88 -6.89
CA PRO A 6 -9.47 -24.94 -7.53
C PRO A 6 -9.02 -23.52 -7.14
N ILE A 7 -8.40 -22.82 -8.09
CA ILE A 7 -7.98 -21.43 -7.92
C ILE A 7 -9.23 -20.56 -7.99
N VAL A 8 -9.81 -20.23 -6.83
CA VAL A 8 -10.89 -19.24 -6.70
C VAL A 8 -10.30 -17.97 -6.09
N GLY A 9 -10.37 -16.87 -6.86
CA GLY A 9 -10.11 -15.51 -6.38
C GLY A 9 -8.65 -15.04 -6.45
N ILE A 10 -8.48 -13.74 -6.70
CA ILE A 10 -7.20 -13.01 -6.70
C ILE A 10 -6.42 -13.24 -5.39
N GLU A 11 -7.11 -13.46 -4.27
CA GLU A 11 -6.53 -13.75 -2.97
C GLU A 11 -5.72 -15.06 -2.95
N GLY A 12 -6.20 -16.12 -3.63
CA GLY A 12 -5.49 -17.40 -3.72
C GLY A 12 -4.15 -17.29 -4.46
N ILE A 13 -4.07 -16.40 -5.46
CA ILE A 13 -2.82 -16.13 -6.18
C ILE A 13 -1.81 -15.42 -5.27
N GLY A 14 -2.28 -14.47 -4.44
CA GLY A 14 -1.45 -13.75 -3.49
C GLY A 14 -0.78 -14.68 -2.46
N GLU A 15 -1.49 -15.69 -1.99
CA GLU A 15 -0.96 -16.70 -1.05
C GLU A 15 0.09 -17.60 -1.69
N ILE A 16 -0.13 -18.07 -2.93
CA ILE A 16 0.86 -18.87 -3.67
C ILE A 16 2.14 -18.05 -3.88
N ASN A 17 2.00 -16.79 -4.30
CA ASN A 17 3.14 -15.90 -4.49
C ASN A 17 3.89 -15.65 -3.18
N ALA A 18 3.19 -15.50 -2.06
CA ALA A 18 3.83 -15.33 -0.75
C ALA A 18 4.68 -16.56 -0.37
N VAL A 19 4.17 -17.77 -0.57
CA VAL A 19 4.92 -19.02 -0.31
C VAL A 19 6.16 -19.12 -1.20
N LEU A 20 6.05 -18.77 -2.49
CA LEU A 20 7.20 -18.76 -3.40
C LEU A 20 8.26 -17.74 -2.98
N ILE A 21 7.84 -16.53 -2.56
CA ILE A 21 8.76 -15.51 -2.05
C ILE A 21 9.48 -16.01 -0.79
N GLU A 22 8.79 -16.67 0.12
CA GLU A 22 9.37 -17.22 1.34
C GLU A 22 10.41 -18.32 1.06
N ASP A 23 10.11 -19.23 0.12
CA ASP A 23 11.05 -20.28 -0.29
C ASP A 23 12.31 -19.70 -0.96
N ILE A 24 12.13 -18.73 -1.88
CA ILE A 24 13.25 -18.03 -2.51
C ILE A 24 14.10 -17.33 -1.44
N LEU A 25 13.48 -16.63 -0.51
CA LEU A 25 14.18 -15.90 0.55
C LEU A 25 14.94 -16.87 1.47
N GLY A 26 14.31 -17.95 1.93
CA GLY A 26 14.94 -18.95 2.79
C GLY A 26 16.23 -19.54 2.19
N ASN A 27 16.24 -19.74 0.87
CA ASN A 27 17.39 -20.29 0.15
C ASN A 27 18.49 -19.25 -0.19
N ASN A 28 18.22 -17.95 -0.12
CA ASN A 28 19.10 -16.92 -0.68
C ASN A 28 19.41 -15.73 0.25
N GLN A 29 18.72 -15.57 1.38
CA GLN A 29 18.82 -14.40 2.27
C GLN A 29 20.21 -14.18 2.88
N SER A 30 21.07 -15.20 2.92
CA SER A 30 22.44 -15.06 3.42
C SER A 30 23.38 -14.35 2.44
N LYS A 31 22.99 -14.23 1.16
CA LYS A 31 23.83 -13.68 0.08
C LYS A 31 23.23 -12.45 -0.60
N HIS A 32 21.91 -12.27 -0.49
CA HIS A 32 21.20 -11.26 -1.27
C HIS A 32 20.15 -10.55 -0.42
N SER A 33 20.04 -9.23 -0.64
CA SER A 33 18.92 -8.43 -0.17
C SER A 33 17.76 -8.54 -1.14
N PHE A 34 16.53 -8.53 -0.62
CA PHE A 34 15.31 -8.69 -1.38
C PHE A 34 14.49 -7.41 -1.38
N PHE A 35 13.97 -7.05 -2.55
CA PHE A 35 13.14 -5.88 -2.75
C PHE A 35 11.90 -6.26 -3.55
N LEU A 36 10.76 -5.66 -3.22
CA LEU A 36 9.49 -5.93 -3.87
C LEU A 36 8.72 -4.64 -4.17
N ASP A 37 8.06 -4.66 -5.32
CA ASP A 37 6.95 -3.77 -5.63
C ASP A 37 5.66 -4.46 -5.17
N GLU A 38 4.97 -3.87 -4.20
CA GLU A 38 3.72 -4.44 -3.69
C GLU A 38 2.53 -4.03 -4.57
N GLY A 39 2.48 -4.61 -5.78
CA GLY A 39 1.34 -4.51 -6.69
C GLY A 39 0.09 -5.24 -6.19
N PHE A 40 0.25 -6.25 -5.33
CA PHE A 40 -0.81 -6.96 -4.63
C PHE A 40 -0.50 -7.08 -3.13
N PRO A 41 -1.51 -6.94 -2.23
CA PRO A 41 -1.26 -7.04 -0.81
C PRO A 41 -0.72 -8.42 -0.41
N HIS A 42 0.37 -8.47 0.36
CA HIS A 42 0.85 -9.69 1.00
C HIS A 42 0.79 -9.57 2.53
N PRO A 43 -0.37 -9.85 3.17
CA PRO A 43 -0.52 -9.73 4.63
C PRO A 43 0.55 -10.46 5.43
N ARG A 44 0.97 -11.66 5.01
CA ARG A 44 2.04 -12.43 5.67
C ARG A 44 3.41 -11.77 5.60
N LEU A 45 3.74 -11.12 4.48
CA LEU A 45 5.06 -10.50 4.29
C LEU A 45 5.14 -9.11 4.91
N ARG A 46 4.01 -8.40 5.03
CA ARG A 46 3.96 -6.99 5.43
C ARG A 46 4.70 -6.63 6.73
N PRO A 47 4.67 -7.45 7.81
CA PRO A 47 5.45 -7.19 9.01
C PRO A 47 6.97 -7.18 8.81
N ARG A 48 7.46 -7.73 7.69
CA ARG A 48 8.89 -7.83 7.34
C ARG A 48 9.34 -6.73 6.36
N LEU A 49 8.40 -5.89 5.90
CA LEU A 49 8.70 -4.86 4.90
C LEU A 49 9.16 -3.57 5.56
N LYS A 50 10.14 -2.90 4.96
CA LYS A 50 10.50 -1.51 5.28
C LYS A 50 10.69 -0.67 4.01
N PRO A 51 10.53 0.66 4.08
CA PRO A 51 10.70 1.54 2.93
C PRO A 51 12.14 1.49 2.37
N HIS A 52 12.27 1.48 1.04
CA HIS A 52 13.55 1.57 0.34
C HIS A 52 13.39 2.32 -1.00
N GLY A 53 13.07 3.61 -0.91
CA GLY A 53 12.80 4.45 -2.08
C GLY A 53 11.46 4.10 -2.75
N LEU A 54 11.48 3.71 -4.02
CA LEU A 54 10.28 3.28 -4.76
C LEU A 54 9.80 1.88 -4.38
N LEU A 55 10.69 1.06 -3.82
CA LEU A 55 10.43 -0.34 -3.49
C LEU A 55 10.39 -0.55 -1.97
N LEU A 56 9.94 -1.73 -1.56
CA LEU A 56 10.00 -2.20 -0.19
C LEU A 56 11.11 -3.22 -0.06
N GLU A 57 11.97 -3.07 0.96
CA GLU A 57 12.93 -4.10 1.33
C GLU A 57 12.23 -5.16 2.17
N LEU A 58 12.45 -6.44 1.83
CA LEU A 58 11.93 -7.59 2.56
C LEU A 58 13.00 -8.11 3.52
N CYS A 59 12.80 -7.88 4.82
CA CYS A 59 13.72 -8.35 5.84
C CYS A 59 13.50 -9.83 6.19
N PRO A 60 14.56 -10.55 6.60
CA PRO A 60 14.46 -11.95 7.05
C PRO A 60 13.47 -12.13 8.20
N GLU A 61 13.40 -11.19 9.14
CA GLU A 61 12.53 -11.28 10.31
C GLU A 61 11.53 -10.12 10.36
N PRO A 62 10.38 -10.28 11.04
CA PRO A 62 9.43 -9.20 11.27
C PRO A 62 10.06 -8.02 12.01
N ILE A 63 9.73 -6.81 11.56
CA ILE A 63 10.19 -5.55 12.12
C ILE A 63 9.06 -4.96 12.97
N ALA A 64 9.26 -4.84 14.27
CA ALA A 64 8.22 -4.33 15.18
C ALA A 64 7.87 -2.85 14.92
N SER A 65 8.89 -2.01 14.73
CA SER A 65 8.74 -0.58 14.41
C SER A 65 9.91 -0.13 13.55
N LEU A 66 9.67 0.88 12.72
CA LEU A 66 10.74 1.60 12.02
C LEU A 66 11.30 2.68 12.94
N SER A 67 12.59 2.96 12.81
CA SER A 67 13.25 4.03 13.55
C SER A 67 12.81 5.41 13.02
N PRO A 68 12.90 6.48 13.84
CA PRO A 68 12.61 7.84 13.37
C PRO A 68 13.48 8.28 12.19
N GLU A 69 14.73 7.80 12.14
CA GLU A 69 15.66 8.07 11.04
C GLU A 69 15.21 7.43 9.72
N GLU A 70 14.80 6.16 9.75
CA GLU A 70 14.26 5.46 8.57
C GLU A 70 13.00 6.16 8.04
N VAL A 71 12.10 6.58 8.94
CA VAL A 71 10.89 7.32 8.57
C VAL A 71 11.25 8.68 7.96
N ALA A 72 12.18 9.42 8.57
CA ALA A 72 12.61 10.72 8.07
C ALA A 72 13.28 10.61 6.68
N ALA A 73 14.11 9.58 6.48
CA ALA A 73 14.75 9.31 5.19
C ALA A 73 13.72 8.97 4.10
N ASP A 74 12.73 8.13 4.40
CA ASP A 74 11.62 7.82 3.48
C ASP A 74 10.81 9.07 3.13
N MET A 75 10.45 9.89 4.12
CA MET A 75 9.68 11.11 3.89
C MET A 75 10.46 12.11 3.01
N ALA A 76 11.74 12.32 3.29
CA ALA A 76 12.61 13.20 2.49
C ALA A 76 12.76 12.69 1.05
N TYR A 77 12.94 11.37 0.88
CA TYR A 77 13.01 10.74 -0.44
C TYR A 77 11.73 11.00 -1.26
N TRP A 78 10.57 10.77 -0.66
CA TRP A 78 9.29 10.92 -1.36
C TRP A 78 8.88 12.37 -1.58
N GLU A 79 9.24 13.29 -0.68
CA GLU A 79 9.08 14.72 -0.91
C GLU A 79 9.89 15.19 -2.13
N GLN A 80 11.17 14.78 -2.21
CA GLN A 80 12.01 15.10 -3.35
C GLN A 80 11.52 14.42 -4.64
N THR A 81 11.07 13.17 -4.55
CA THR A 81 10.54 12.41 -5.69
C THR A 81 9.26 13.04 -6.21
N GLU A 82 8.28 13.34 -5.35
CA GLU A 82 7.03 14.02 -5.73
C GLU A 82 7.33 15.35 -6.44
N LYS A 83 8.23 16.15 -5.88
CA LYS A 83 8.67 17.42 -6.49
C LYS A 83 9.29 17.23 -7.88
N SER A 84 10.21 16.27 -8.01
CA SER A 84 10.88 15.98 -9.28
C SER A 84 9.91 15.45 -10.35
N LEU A 85 8.94 14.62 -9.95
CA LEU A 85 7.93 14.09 -10.85
C LEU A 85 7.03 15.19 -11.39
N PHE A 86 6.49 16.06 -10.53
CA PHE A 86 5.65 17.17 -10.99
C PHE A 86 6.43 18.25 -11.77
N ALA A 87 7.75 18.33 -11.61
CA ALA A 87 8.60 19.16 -12.46
C ALA A 87 8.90 18.53 -13.84
N THR A 88 8.63 17.23 -14.03
CA THR A 88 8.88 16.53 -15.29
C THR A 88 7.76 16.84 -16.30
N PRO A 89 8.10 17.38 -17.49
CA PRO A 89 7.09 17.68 -18.51
C PRO A 89 6.25 16.45 -18.88
N GLY A 90 4.92 16.62 -18.90
CA GLY A 90 3.98 15.55 -19.25
C GLY A 90 3.59 14.61 -18.10
N PHE A 91 4.23 14.70 -16.92
CA PHE A 91 3.88 13.83 -15.79
C PHE A 91 2.46 14.10 -15.27
N ALA A 92 2.09 15.37 -15.10
CA ALA A 92 0.80 15.76 -14.54
C ALA A 92 -0.37 15.28 -15.41
N GLU A 93 -0.17 15.22 -16.73
CA GLU A 93 -1.16 14.80 -17.72
C GLU A 93 -1.20 13.27 -17.90
N SER A 94 -0.12 12.57 -17.51
CA SER A 94 0.03 11.14 -17.75
C SER A 94 -0.54 10.31 -16.60
N GLN A 95 -1.69 9.67 -16.83
CA GLN A 95 -2.36 8.85 -15.81
C GLN A 95 -1.53 7.64 -15.36
N ALA A 96 -0.93 6.90 -16.30
CA ALA A 96 -0.20 5.67 -16.00
C ALA A 96 0.96 5.86 -15.00
N PRO A 97 1.94 6.77 -15.22
CA PRO A 97 3.02 6.97 -14.26
C PRO A 97 2.51 7.52 -12.92
N ARG A 98 1.53 8.44 -12.94
CA ARG A 98 0.90 8.94 -11.70
C ARG A 98 0.33 7.81 -10.86
N LEU A 99 -0.38 6.88 -11.50
CA LEU A 99 -0.93 5.70 -10.84
C LEU A 99 0.19 4.81 -10.26
N THR A 100 1.24 4.53 -11.03
CA THR A 100 2.38 3.70 -10.57
C THR A 100 3.02 4.28 -9.30
N TYR A 101 3.40 5.55 -9.30
CA TYR A 101 4.02 6.17 -8.13
C TYR A 101 3.06 6.27 -6.94
N ALA A 102 1.77 6.53 -7.18
CA ALA A 102 0.77 6.56 -6.13
C ALA A 102 0.59 5.20 -5.46
N VAL A 103 0.55 4.10 -6.23
CA VAL A 103 0.45 2.73 -5.69
C VAL A 103 1.68 2.37 -4.87
N MET A 104 2.89 2.70 -5.35
CA MET A 104 4.14 2.51 -4.61
C MET A 104 4.12 3.27 -3.27
N ARG A 105 3.71 4.54 -3.27
CA ARG A 105 3.61 5.32 -2.03
C ARG A 105 2.54 4.76 -1.09
N ALA A 106 1.40 4.33 -1.61
CA ALA A 106 0.34 3.72 -0.81
C ALA A 106 0.76 2.37 -0.19
N ALA A 107 1.60 1.59 -0.86
CA ALA A 107 2.18 0.37 -0.30
C ALA A 107 3.04 0.69 0.95
N ILE A 108 3.88 1.73 0.87
CA ILE A 108 4.65 2.21 2.03
C ILE A 108 3.73 2.74 3.14
N ALA A 109 2.65 3.43 2.80
CA ALA A 109 1.65 3.87 3.79
C ALA A 109 1.04 2.69 4.58
N ARG A 110 0.74 1.57 3.89
CA ARG A 110 0.27 0.33 4.53
C ARG A 110 1.32 -0.26 5.47
N VAL A 111 2.62 -0.18 5.12
CA VAL A 111 3.74 -0.62 5.97
C VAL A 111 3.79 0.16 7.29
N TYR A 112 3.54 1.48 7.25
CA TYR A 112 3.40 2.29 8.46
C TYR A 112 2.14 1.93 9.26
N ALA A 113 1.00 1.77 8.57
CA ALA A 113 -0.28 1.52 9.21
C ALA A 113 -0.31 0.21 10.01
N VAL A 114 0.24 -0.88 9.48
CA VAL A 114 0.29 -2.16 10.22
C VAL A 114 1.15 -2.11 11.48
N ARG A 115 2.01 -1.11 11.62
CA ARG A 115 2.84 -0.86 12.81
C ARG A 115 2.25 0.19 13.73
N SER A 116 0.98 0.56 13.53
CA SER A 116 0.30 1.63 14.28
C SER A 116 1.01 3.00 14.18
N MET A 117 1.81 3.21 13.14
CA MET A 117 2.52 4.48 12.90
C MET A 117 1.58 5.46 12.19
N ALA A 118 0.59 5.98 12.93
CA ALA A 118 -0.55 6.70 12.38
C ALA A 118 -0.18 7.96 11.59
N GLU A 119 0.74 8.78 12.10
CA GLU A 119 1.13 10.03 11.44
C GLU A 119 1.93 9.78 10.14
N PRO A 120 2.97 8.91 10.11
CA PRO A 120 3.64 8.55 8.87
C PRO A 120 2.71 7.89 7.84
N ALA A 121 1.81 7.00 8.28
CA ALA A 121 0.85 6.33 7.41
C ALA A 121 -0.04 7.36 6.69
N GLU A 122 -0.61 8.30 7.44
CA GLU A 122 -1.48 9.32 6.86
C GLU A 122 -0.73 10.25 5.89
N LYS A 123 0.46 10.73 6.25
CA LYS A 123 1.28 11.55 5.35
C LYS A 123 1.57 10.83 4.03
N ALA A 124 1.90 9.54 4.10
CA ALA A 124 2.17 8.72 2.92
C ALA A 124 0.91 8.50 2.07
N PHE A 125 -0.26 8.22 2.68
CA PHE A 125 -1.53 8.15 1.95
C PHE A 125 -1.88 9.48 1.27
N GLN A 126 -1.69 10.60 1.96
CA GLN A 126 -1.92 11.94 1.39
C GLN A 126 -0.99 12.20 0.19
N GLN A 127 0.28 11.79 0.26
CA GLN A 127 1.20 11.85 -0.88
C GLN A 127 0.71 11.00 -2.05
N ALA A 128 0.26 9.75 -1.79
CA ALA A 128 -0.29 8.89 -2.83
C ALA A 128 -1.50 9.51 -3.52
N MET A 129 -2.42 10.10 -2.76
CA MET A 129 -3.61 10.77 -3.30
C MET A 129 -3.29 12.07 -4.05
N ARG A 130 -2.21 12.79 -3.71
CA ARG A 130 -1.73 13.92 -4.52
C ARG A 130 -1.12 13.47 -5.84
N LEU A 131 -0.31 12.41 -5.81
CA LEU A 131 0.27 11.81 -7.02
C LEU A 131 -0.83 11.37 -7.98
N ALA A 132 -1.87 10.68 -7.50
CA ALA A 132 -3.04 10.31 -8.29
C ALA A 132 -4.35 10.45 -7.50
N PRO A 133 -5.10 11.56 -7.65
CA PRO A 133 -6.38 11.75 -6.97
C PRO A 133 -7.45 10.72 -7.35
N PHE A 134 -7.26 10.00 -8.47
CA PHE A 134 -8.13 8.96 -8.97
C PHE A 134 -7.73 7.54 -8.53
N VAL A 135 -6.70 7.38 -7.67
CA VAL A 135 -6.29 6.06 -7.17
C VAL A 135 -7.24 5.60 -6.06
N CYS A 136 -8.27 4.84 -6.41
CA CYS A 136 -9.28 4.37 -5.47
C CYS A 136 -8.68 3.52 -4.33
N ASN A 137 -7.66 2.71 -4.61
CA ASN A 137 -7.02 1.84 -3.61
C ASN A 137 -6.43 2.65 -2.45
N ALA A 138 -5.75 3.78 -2.72
CA ALA A 138 -5.16 4.60 -1.66
C ALA A 138 -6.22 5.30 -0.81
N HIS A 139 -7.33 5.75 -1.42
CA HIS A 139 -8.44 6.35 -0.71
C HIS A 139 -9.13 5.30 0.19
N TYR A 140 -9.37 4.11 -0.34
CA TYR A 140 -9.94 2.99 0.42
C TYR A 140 -9.04 2.57 1.58
N ASP A 141 -7.74 2.37 1.33
CA ASP A 141 -6.78 2.00 2.37
C ASP A 141 -6.66 3.09 3.44
N TYR A 142 -6.69 4.38 3.06
CA TYR A 142 -6.70 5.48 4.02
C TYR A 142 -7.95 5.45 4.92
N VAL A 143 -9.12 5.17 4.35
CA VAL A 143 -10.35 4.99 5.13
C VAL A 143 -10.19 3.82 6.11
N MET A 144 -9.78 2.66 5.62
CA MET A 144 -9.71 1.42 6.40
C MET A 144 -8.63 1.43 7.48
N LEU A 145 -7.48 2.02 7.18
CA LEU A 145 -6.28 1.89 8.01
C LEU A 145 -5.94 3.16 8.80
N CYS A 146 -6.57 4.30 8.49
CA CYS A 146 -6.37 5.55 9.24
C CYS A 146 -7.67 6.09 9.83
N LEU A 147 -8.71 6.32 9.02
CA LEU A 147 -9.91 7.02 9.50
C LEU A 147 -10.77 6.18 10.44
N ILE A 148 -11.13 4.96 10.04
CA ILE A 148 -11.96 4.07 10.85
C ILE A 148 -11.31 3.73 12.20
N PRO A 149 -10.01 3.34 12.27
CA PRO A 149 -9.36 3.05 13.55
C PRO A 149 -9.31 4.24 14.52
N ARG A 150 -9.39 5.47 14.01
CA ARG A 150 -9.42 6.70 14.81
C ARG A 150 -10.82 7.18 15.18
N GLY A 151 -11.86 6.51 14.67
CA GLY A 151 -13.25 6.94 14.86
C GLY A 151 -13.64 8.18 14.04
N GLU A 152 -12.88 8.52 12.98
CA GLU A 152 -13.19 9.63 12.07
C GLU A 152 -14.28 9.21 11.05
N THR A 153 -15.42 8.74 11.56
CA THR A 153 -16.48 8.10 10.77
C THR A 153 -17.10 9.02 9.73
N ASP A 154 -17.33 10.29 10.04
CA ASP A 154 -17.95 11.25 9.11
C ASP A 154 -17.09 11.42 7.84
N LYS A 155 -15.78 11.57 8.02
CA LYS A 155 -14.80 11.69 6.92
C LYS A 155 -14.67 10.38 6.15
N ALA A 156 -14.71 9.23 6.84
CA ALA A 156 -14.72 7.92 6.19
C ALA A 156 -15.95 7.75 5.28
N VAL A 157 -17.13 8.12 5.77
CA VAL A 157 -18.39 8.08 5.02
C VAL A 157 -18.34 9.00 3.80
N GLU A 158 -17.81 10.21 3.94
CA GLU A 158 -17.66 11.16 2.82
C GLU A 158 -16.81 10.55 1.69
N ILE A 159 -15.63 10.04 2.01
CA ILE A 159 -14.73 9.43 1.02
C ILE A 159 -15.36 8.18 0.40
N LEU A 160 -16.01 7.33 1.20
CA LEU A 160 -16.67 6.12 0.69
C LEU A 160 -17.82 6.45 -0.28
N ASN A 161 -18.62 7.48 0.00
CA ASN A 161 -19.66 7.92 -0.93
C ASN A 161 -19.05 8.37 -2.27
N GLN A 162 -17.97 9.17 -2.24
CA GLN A 162 -17.26 9.60 -3.46
C GLN A 162 -16.70 8.39 -4.24
N LEU A 163 -16.15 7.40 -3.54
CA LEU A 163 -15.67 6.17 -4.18
C LEU A 163 -16.80 5.34 -4.79
N ILE A 164 -17.96 5.26 -4.13
CA ILE A 164 -19.14 4.53 -4.65
C ILE A 164 -19.72 5.24 -5.89
N GLU A 165 -19.73 6.57 -5.91
CA GLU A 165 -20.16 7.34 -7.08
C GLU A 165 -19.26 7.08 -8.29
N GLN A 166 -17.95 7.06 -8.08
CA GLN A 166 -16.96 6.80 -9.15
C GLN A 166 -16.92 5.33 -9.57
N TYR A 167 -17.10 4.40 -8.63
CA TYR A 167 -16.99 2.96 -8.84
C TYR A 167 -18.25 2.22 -8.34
N PRO A 168 -19.41 2.41 -8.99
CA PRO A 168 -20.69 1.90 -8.50
C PRO A 168 -20.80 0.37 -8.49
N ASN A 169 -19.88 -0.35 -9.11
CA ASN A 169 -19.89 -1.83 -9.08
C ASN A 169 -18.93 -2.41 -8.04
N HIS A 170 -18.19 -1.58 -7.30
CA HIS A 170 -17.22 -2.05 -6.32
C HIS A 170 -17.88 -2.33 -4.96
N GLN A 171 -18.29 -3.60 -4.75
CA GLN A 171 -19.10 -4.00 -3.60
C GLN A 171 -18.45 -3.70 -2.23
N ALA A 172 -17.13 -3.86 -2.12
CA ALA A 172 -16.42 -3.65 -0.84
C ALA A 172 -16.65 -2.24 -0.25
N PHE A 173 -16.77 -1.20 -1.08
CA PHE A 173 -16.99 0.16 -0.59
C PHE A 173 -18.36 0.30 0.08
N ARG A 174 -19.38 -0.37 -0.48
CA ARG A 174 -20.74 -0.39 0.08
C ARG A 174 -20.80 -1.20 1.37
N ASP A 175 -20.09 -2.32 1.43
CA ASP A 175 -20.08 -3.18 2.61
C ASP A 175 -19.46 -2.44 3.80
N VAL A 176 -18.34 -1.74 3.58
CA VAL A 176 -17.71 -0.87 4.59
C VAL A 176 -18.65 0.27 4.98
N LEU A 177 -19.23 0.99 4.00
CA LEU A 177 -20.16 2.09 4.29
C LEU A 177 -21.37 1.63 5.12
N LYS A 178 -21.90 0.44 4.86
CA LYS A 178 -23.00 -0.15 5.63
C LYS A 178 -22.59 -0.47 7.07
N GLY A 179 -21.34 -0.90 7.29
CA GLY A 179 -20.82 -1.19 8.63
C GLY A 179 -20.54 0.05 9.48
N LEU A 180 -20.45 1.23 8.87
CA LEU A 180 -20.23 2.51 9.55
C LEU A 180 -21.52 3.23 9.97
N ARG A 181 -22.69 2.73 9.55
CA ARG A 181 -24.02 3.27 9.85
C ARG A 181 -24.71 2.42 10.92
#